data_AF-A0A2N4YTJ8-F1
#
_entry.id   AF-A0A2N4YTJ8-F1
#
_cell.length_a   1.000
_cell.length_b   1.000
_cell.length_c   1.000
_cell.angle_alpha   90.00
_cell.angle_beta   90.00
_cell.angle_gamma   90.00
#
_symmetry.space_group_name_H-M   'P 1'
#
loop_
_entity.id
_entity.type
_entity.pdbx_description
1 polymer ?
#
loop_
_entity_poly.entity_id
_entity_poly.type
_entity_poly.pdbx_seq_one_letter_code
_entity_poly.pdbx_strand_id
1 'polypeptide(L)'
;VVTTDDRNWELRYSASALRFNLSRAVAIDMESATIAAQGYRFRVPYGTLLCVSDKPLHGEIKLPGQANRFYEGAISEHLQIGIRAIDLLRAEGDHMHSRKLRTFNEPPFR
;
A
#
# COMPACT_ATOMS: atom_id res chain seq x y z
N VAL A 1 5.25 -5.05 -0.91
CA VAL A 1 4.20 -4.78 -1.91
C VAL A 1 4.88 -4.40 -3.21
N VAL A 2 4.41 -4.91 -4.34
CA VAL A 2 4.82 -4.44 -5.67
C VAL A 2 3.77 -3.44 -6.13
N THR A 3 4.20 -2.28 -6.61
CA THR A 3 3.29 -1.30 -7.23
C THR A 3 3.63 -1.21 -8.72
N THR A 4 2.62 -1.32 -9.56
CA THR A 4 2.76 -1.34 -11.03
C THR A 4 1.84 -0.31 -11.68
N ASP A 5 2.21 0.20 -12.84
CA ASP A 5 1.35 1.01 -13.72
C ASP A 5 0.63 0.14 -14.78
N ASP A 6 1.08 -1.10 -14.98
CA ASP A 6 0.41 -2.09 -15.84
C ASP A 6 -0.69 -2.84 -15.07
N ARG A 7 -1.95 -2.50 -15.31
CA ARG A 7 -3.10 -3.18 -14.69
C ARG A 7 -3.30 -4.62 -15.20
N ASN A 8 -2.81 -4.94 -16.39
CA ASN A 8 -2.91 -6.29 -16.97
C ASN A 8 -1.57 -7.04 -16.86
N TRP A 9 -0.82 -6.79 -15.78
CA TRP A 9 0.49 -7.39 -15.52
C TRP A 9 0.46 -8.92 -15.57
N GLU A 10 -0.70 -9.54 -15.33
CA GLU A 10 -0.94 -10.99 -15.43
C GLU A 10 -0.60 -11.53 -16.82
N LEU A 11 -0.85 -10.74 -17.88
CA LEU A 11 -0.53 -11.11 -19.27
C LEU A 11 0.99 -11.26 -19.49
N ARG A 12 1.81 -10.69 -18.60
CA ARG A 12 3.27 -10.70 -18.67
C ARG A 12 3.91 -11.31 -17.42
N TYR A 13 3.19 -12.19 -16.71
CA TYR A 13 3.67 -12.77 -15.46
C TYR A 13 5.07 -13.40 -15.57
N SER A 14 5.37 -14.12 -16.65
CA SER A 14 6.69 -14.75 -16.86
C SER A 14 7.84 -13.75 -16.81
N ALA A 15 7.64 -12.51 -17.31
CA ALA A 15 8.64 -11.45 -17.24
C ALA A 15 8.75 -10.84 -15.83
N SER A 16 7.67 -10.82 -15.06
CA SER A 16 7.60 -10.26 -13.70
C SER A 16 8.01 -11.25 -12.61
N ALA A 17 7.88 -12.55 -12.85
CA ALA A 17 8.05 -13.62 -11.87
C ALA A 17 9.42 -13.59 -11.16
N LEU A 18 10.50 -13.35 -11.93
CA LEU A 18 11.84 -13.24 -11.36
C LEU A 18 11.93 -12.10 -10.34
N ARG A 19 11.40 -10.91 -10.68
CA ARG A 19 11.41 -9.75 -9.78
C ARG A 19 10.53 -9.98 -8.57
N PHE A 20 9.35 -10.59 -8.74
CA PHE A 20 8.45 -10.92 -7.63
C PHE A 20 9.13 -11.86 -6.63
N ASN A 21 9.82 -12.89 -7.12
CA ASN A 21 10.58 -13.80 -6.27
C ASN A 21 11.73 -13.07 -5.56
N LEU A 22 12.56 -12.33 -6.31
CA LEU A 22 13.71 -11.60 -5.76
C LEU A 22 13.32 -10.62 -4.65
N SER A 23 12.23 -9.88 -4.82
CA SER A 23 11.77 -8.90 -3.83
C SER A 23 10.94 -9.51 -2.71
N ARG A 24 10.71 -10.82 -2.71
CA ARG A 24 9.78 -11.51 -1.79
C ARG A 24 8.39 -10.85 -1.81
N ALA A 25 7.86 -10.61 -3.00
CA ALA A 25 6.58 -9.95 -3.19
C ALA A 25 5.44 -10.75 -2.51
N VAL A 26 4.63 -10.05 -1.71
CA VAL A 26 3.49 -10.63 -0.97
C VAL A 26 2.12 -10.13 -1.45
N ALA A 27 2.09 -8.99 -2.14
CA ALA A 27 0.90 -8.36 -2.69
C ALA A 27 1.31 -7.41 -3.82
N ILE A 28 0.38 -7.13 -4.73
CA ILE A 28 0.54 -6.18 -5.83
C ILE A 28 -0.63 -5.20 -5.86
N ASP A 29 -0.34 -3.92 -6.14
CA ASP A 29 -1.31 -2.84 -6.29
C ASP A 29 -0.81 -1.78 -7.29
N MET A 30 -1.46 -0.61 -7.36
CA MET A 30 -1.11 0.45 -8.32
C MET A 30 -0.78 1.81 -7.65
N GLU A 31 -0.80 1.91 -6.32
CA GLU A 31 -0.68 3.20 -5.61
C GLU A 31 0.35 3.20 -4.47
N SER A 32 0.57 2.08 -3.79
CA SER A 32 1.25 2.01 -2.49
C SER A 32 2.66 2.61 -2.51
N ALA A 33 3.51 2.17 -3.44
CA ALA A 33 4.87 2.67 -3.54
C ALA A 33 4.90 4.15 -3.94
N THR A 34 3.95 4.59 -4.76
CA THR A 34 3.84 5.99 -5.19
C THR A 34 3.47 6.89 -4.01
N ILE A 35 2.46 6.53 -3.22
CA ILE A 35 2.07 7.26 -2.02
C ILE A 35 3.23 7.30 -1.00
N ALA A 36 3.87 6.16 -0.75
CA ALA A 36 5.01 6.09 0.16
C ALA A 36 6.20 6.95 -0.32
N ALA A 37 6.52 6.90 -1.62
CA ALA A 37 7.58 7.71 -2.20
C ALA A 37 7.28 9.21 -2.11
N GLN A 38 6.03 9.62 -2.31
CA GLN A 38 5.62 11.03 -2.17
C GLN A 38 5.65 11.48 -0.71
N GLY A 39 5.20 10.64 0.23
CA GLY A 39 5.35 10.90 1.66
C GLY A 39 6.81 11.10 2.06
N TYR A 40 7.70 10.23 1.56
CA TYR A 40 9.14 10.39 1.73
C TYR A 40 9.66 11.71 1.14
N ARG A 41 9.29 12.03 -0.11
CA ARG A 41 9.72 13.26 -0.80
C ARG A 41 9.29 14.53 -0.10
N PHE A 42 8.15 14.53 0.56
CA PHE A 42 7.57 15.71 1.20
C PHE A 42 7.59 15.67 2.73
N ARG A 43 8.34 14.74 3.33
CA ARG A 43 8.46 14.58 4.79
C ARG A 43 7.12 14.40 5.50
N VAL A 44 6.15 13.80 4.82
CA VAL A 44 4.85 13.43 5.39
C VAL A 44 4.92 11.96 5.83
N PRO A 45 4.77 11.65 7.12
CA PRO A 45 4.72 10.27 7.59
C PRO A 45 3.67 9.46 6.84
N TYR A 46 4.05 8.28 6.36
CA TYR A 46 3.25 7.47 5.45
C TYR A 46 3.16 6.03 5.93
N GLY A 47 2.13 5.33 5.47
CA GLY A 47 1.91 3.92 5.74
C GLY A 47 0.95 3.33 4.71
N THR A 48 1.00 2.01 4.55
CA THR A 48 0.15 1.27 3.62
C THR A 48 -0.47 0.09 4.35
N LEU A 49 -1.80 -0.03 4.28
CA LEU A 49 -2.55 -1.20 4.72
C LEU A 49 -3.51 -1.60 3.60
N LEU A 50 -3.22 -2.72 2.94
CA LEU A 50 -4.05 -3.25 1.85
C LEU A 50 -4.92 -4.41 2.35
N CYS A 51 -6.07 -4.60 1.71
CA CYS A 51 -6.92 -5.77 1.87
C CYS A 51 -6.84 -6.61 0.60
N VAL A 52 -6.59 -7.91 0.76
CA VAL A 52 -6.52 -8.85 -0.37
C VAL A 52 -7.92 -8.99 -0.95
N SER A 53 -8.07 -8.57 -2.20
CA SER A 53 -9.36 -8.55 -2.88
C SER A 53 -9.57 -9.78 -3.77
N ASP A 54 -8.48 -10.42 -4.18
CA ASP A 54 -8.39 -11.48 -5.18
C ASP A 54 -6.98 -12.09 -5.17
N LYS A 55 -6.78 -13.24 -5.86
CA LYS A 55 -5.50 -13.98 -5.87
C LYS A 55 -5.15 -14.41 -7.31
N PRO A 56 -4.61 -13.52 -8.16
CA PRO A 56 -4.41 -13.79 -9.57
C PRO A 56 -3.58 -15.04 -9.89
N LEU A 57 -2.53 -15.30 -9.10
CA LEU A 57 -1.65 -16.46 -9.28
C LEU A 57 -2.25 -17.80 -8.83
N HIS A 58 -3.47 -17.79 -8.27
CA HIS A 58 -4.15 -18.97 -7.73
C HIS A 58 -5.51 -19.23 -8.40
N GLY A 59 -5.75 -18.63 -9.58
CA GLY A 59 -6.99 -18.82 -10.33
C GLY A 59 -8.20 -18.01 -9.84
N GLU A 60 -8.02 -17.15 -8.83
CA GLU A 60 -9.06 -16.25 -8.33
C GLU A 60 -8.82 -14.82 -8.86
N ILE A 61 -8.81 -14.64 -10.18
CA ILE A 61 -8.70 -13.31 -10.79
C ILE A 61 -10.08 -12.64 -10.73
N LYS A 62 -10.16 -11.45 -10.14
CA LYS A 62 -11.41 -10.68 -10.15
C LYS A 62 -11.73 -10.17 -11.54
N LEU A 63 -12.89 -10.55 -12.07
CA LEU A 63 -13.45 -9.94 -13.27
C LEU A 63 -14.27 -8.68 -12.91
N PRO A 64 -14.35 -7.67 -13.81
CA PRO A 64 -15.23 -6.54 -13.64
C PRO A 64 -16.68 -7.00 -13.39
N GLY A 65 -17.28 -6.60 -12.27
CA GLY A 65 -18.64 -6.97 -11.90
C GLY A 65 -18.79 -8.21 -11.00
N GLN A 66 -17.70 -8.93 -10.69
CA GLN A 66 -17.75 -9.97 -9.65
C GLN A 66 -17.67 -9.34 -8.27
N ALA A 67 -18.83 -9.24 -7.61
CA ALA A 67 -18.95 -8.93 -6.20
C ALA A 67 -18.33 -10.07 -5.39
N ASN A 68 -17.10 -9.89 -4.94
CA ASN A 68 -16.50 -10.82 -3.99
C ASN A 68 -17.19 -10.58 -2.65
N ARG A 69 -18.21 -11.40 -2.30
CA ARG A 69 -19.01 -11.26 -1.07
C ARG A 69 -18.14 -11.13 0.19
N PHE A 70 -16.95 -11.74 0.18
CA PHE A 70 -15.96 -11.62 1.25
C PHE A 70 -15.34 -10.22 1.34
N TYR A 71 -15.08 -9.58 0.21
CA TYR A 71 -14.52 -8.24 0.13
C TYR A 71 -15.52 -7.19 0.63
N GLU A 72 -16.79 -7.25 0.20
CA GLU A 72 -17.79 -6.26 0.63
C GLU A 72 -17.98 -6.21 2.15
N GLY A 73 -17.93 -7.37 2.83
CA GLY A 73 -17.94 -7.44 4.29
C GLY A 73 -16.66 -6.86 4.92
N ALA A 74 -15.50 -7.10 4.31
CA ALA A 74 -14.20 -6.66 4.82
C ALA A 74 -13.92 -5.16 4.61
N ILE A 75 -14.61 -4.48 3.69
CA ILE A 75 -14.40 -3.03 3.43
C ILE A 75 -14.62 -2.21 4.70
N SER A 76 -15.71 -2.46 5.42
CA SER A 76 -16.06 -1.70 6.62
C SER A 76 -14.99 -1.87 7.70
N GLU A 77 -14.59 -3.12 7.98
CA GLU A 77 -13.55 -3.42 8.96
C GLU A 77 -12.20 -2.82 8.56
N HIS A 78 -11.81 -2.94 7.29
CA HIS A 78 -10.56 -2.38 6.77
C HIS A 78 -10.51 -0.86 6.96
N LEU A 79 -11.62 -0.16 6.67
CA LEU A 79 -11.73 1.27 6.94
C LEU A 79 -11.62 1.58 8.44
N GLN A 80 -12.28 0.79 9.30
CA GLN A 80 -12.17 0.97 10.75
C GLN A 80 -10.75 0.79 11.27
N ILE A 81 -9.96 -0.14 10.71
CA ILE A 81 -8.54 -0.27 11.06
C ILE A 81 -7.79 1.03 10.68
N GLY A 82 -8.07 1.59 9.50
CA GLY A 82 -7.48 2.87 9.08
C GLY A 82 -7.84 4.03 10.01
N ILE A 83 -9.10 4.17 10.39
CA ILE A 83 -9.58 5.20 11.33
C ILE A 83 -8.90 5.00 12.69
N ARG A 84 -8.87 3.77 13.20
CA ARG A 84 -8.24 3.46 14.49
C ARG A 84 -6.74 3.77 14.49
N ALA A 85 -6.05 3.50 13.38
CA ALA A 85 -4.65 3.86 13.23
C ALA A 85 -4.44 5.38 13.26
N ILE A 86 -5.32 6.16 12.61
CA ILE A 86 -5.30 7.63 12.67
C ILE A 86 -5.53 8.12 14.10
N ASP A 87 -6.47 7.54 14.84
CA ASP A 87 -6.72 7.91 16.24
C ASP A 87 -5.52 7.65 17.14
N LEU A 88 -4.82 6.52 16.93
CA LEU A 88 -3.56 6.22 17.63
C LEU A 88 -2.47 7.22 17.27
N LEU A 89 -2.27 7.51 15.98
CA LEU A 89 -1.27 8.48 15.52
C LEU A 89 -1.59 9.90 16.01
N ARG A 90 -2.87 10.25 16.16
CA ARG A 90 -3.30 11.52 16.76
C ARG A 90 -2.92 11.57 18.24
N ALA A 91 -3.10 10.48 18.98
CA ALA A 91 -2.76 10.38 20.39
C ALA A 91 -1.25 10.46 20.66
N GLU A 92 -0.40 10.05 19.70
CA GLU A 92 1.06 10.21 19.77
C GLU A 92 1.54 11.68 19.75
N GLY A 93 0.71 12.62 19.28
CA GLY A 93 1.07 14.04 19.21
C GLY A 93 2.37 14.27 18.43
N ASP A 94 3.32 14.97 19.03
CA ASP A 94 4.61 15.30 18.41
C ASP A 94 5.49 14.06 18.13
N HIS A 95 5.27 12.94 18.83
CA HIS A 95 6.03 11.71 18.63
C HIS A 95 5.72 11.03 17.28
N MET A 96 4.62 11.41 16.63
CA MET A 96 4.26 10.94 15.29
C MET A 96 5.34 11.32 14.25
N HIS A 97 5.95 12.50 14.39
CA HIS A 97 7.06 12.91 13.53
C HIS A 97 8.40 12.46 14.11
N SER A 98 9.27 11.91 13.26
CA SER A 98 10.61 11.48 13.65
C SER A 98 11.67 11.96 12.68
N ARG A 99 12.95 11.77 13.01
CA ARG A 99 14.08 12.19 12.18
C ARG A 99 14.29 11.37 10.91
N LYS A 100 13.49 10.31 10.68
CA LYS A 100 13.67 9.35 9.57
C LYS A 100 13.58 9.98 8.18
N LEU A 101 12.87 11.10 8.04
CA LEU A 101 12.66 11.78 6.75
C LEU A 101 13.50 13.05 6.58
N ARG A 102 14.35 13.39 7.57
CA ARG A 102 15.18 14.60 7.51
C ARG A 102 16.32 14.44 6.51
N THR A 103 16.56 15.50 5.78
CA THR A 103 17.72 15.68 4.89
C THR A 103 18.83 16.45 5.60
N PHE A 104 20.03 16.44 5.00
CA PHE A 104 21.17 17.22 5.52
C PHE A 104 20.89 18.73 5.51
N ASN A 105 20.07 19.20 4.57
CA ASN A 105 19.67 20.60 4.38
C ASN A 105 18.19 20.82 4.73
N GLU A 106 17.65 20.06 5.69
CA GLU A 106 16.23 20.15 6.06
C GLU A 106 15.86 21.58 6.51
N PRO A 107 14.79 22.17 5.96
CA PRO A 107 14.30 23.47 6.40
C PRO A 107 13.96 23.49 7.90
N PRO A 108 14.02 24.65 8.57
CA PRO A 108 13.62 24.76 9.98
C PRO A 108 12.13 24.50 10.23
N PHE A 109 11.27 24.79 9.24
CA PHE A 109 9.83 24.59 9.34
C PHE A 109 9.40 23.19 8.91
N ARG A 110 8.35 22.71 9.57
CA ARG A 110 7.56 21.55 9.16
C ARG A 110 6.33 22.00 8.39
#